data_AF-A0A8C4WNE3-F1
#
_entry.id   AF-A0A8C4WNE3-F1
#
_cell.length_a   1.000
_cell.length_b   1.000
_cell.length_c   1.000
_cell.angle_alpha   90.00
_cell.angle_beta   90.00
_cell.angle_gamma   90.00
#
_symmetry.space_group_name_H-M   'P 1'
#
loop_
_entity.id
_entity.type
_entity.pdbx_description
1 polymer ?
#
loop_
_entity_poly.entity_id
_entity_poly.type
_entity_poly.pdbx_seq_one_letter_code
_entity_poly.pdbx_strand_id
1 'polypeptide(L)'
;MLGAGLIKIRGDPCWRELTCMDYHYETQPVPNPLAYYMHRSPWWFHQFETLCNHFIELVVPFFIFMGRRMCIIHGILQILFQVVLIISGNLSFLNWLTIVPSIACFDDACLGFLFSSKEGCVKDQVLKIQAKEAAGQRLPLRYGCCVRKVVNVTFGLLITYLSIPVVLNLLNSRQVMNTSFNPLRIVNTYGAFGSITRERTEIIFQGTSSLDPNDPMAVWEEYEFKCKPGDLKRRPCLISPYHYRLDWLMWFAAFQTYEQNEWIIHLAGKLLASEEAALSLIAFNPFEGKAPPSLGELNGAAHGSVGLPVQFGWRPKHAGTGEPESEIYQKLANLFSTG
;
A
#
# COMPACT_ATOMS: atom_id res chain seq x y z
N MET A 1 4.62 -5.67 11.88
CA MET A 1 5.23 -6.93 11.38
C MET A 1 4.45 -8.13 11.85
N LEU A 2 4.38 -8.41 13.16
CA LEU A 2 3.64 -9.57 13.68
C LEU A 2 2.20 -9.70 13.16
N GLY A 3 1.42 -8.60 13.16
CA GLY A 3 0.06 -8.61 12.61
C GLY A 3 -0.02 -8.97 11.12
N ALA A 4 0.98 -8.56 10.32
CA ALA A 4 1.08 -8.92 8.90
C ALA A 4 1.42 -10.42 8.73
N GLY A 5 2.32 -10.97 9.54
CA GLY A 5 2.62 -12.40 9.49
C GLY A 5 1.42 -13.26 9.90
N LEU A 6 0.72 -12.84 10.96
CA LEU A 6 -0.45 -13.58 11.46
C LEU A 6 -1.61 -13.56 10.48
N ILE A 7 -1.87 -12.42 9.81
CA ILE A 7 -2.95 -12.36 8.80
C ILE A 7 -2.64 -13.21 7.57
N LYS A 8 -1.35 -13.34 7.19
CA LYS A 8 -0.94 -14.19 6.08
C LYS A 8 -1.17 -15.68 6.37
N ILE A 9 -0.70 -16.18 7.52
CA ILE A 9 -0.90 -17.58 7.90
C ILE A 9 -2.40 -17.94 8.05
N ARG A 10 -3.19 -17.01 8.61
CA ARG A 10 -4.61 -17.24 8.92
C ARG A 10 -5.55 -16.86 7.77
N GLY A 11 -5.05 -16.17 6.76
CA GLY A 11 -5.80 -15.71 5.60
C GLY A 11 -5.80 -16.76 4.50
N ASP A 12 -5.23 -16.39 3.36
CA ASP A 12 -5.24 -17.20 2.15
C ASP A 12 -4.41 -18.49 2.28
N PRO A 13 -4.94 -19.66 1.87
CA PRO A 13 -4.18 -20.90 1.78
C PRO A 13 -2.84 -20.79 1.05
N CYS A 14 -2.69 -19.89 0.06
CA CYS A 14 -1.44 -19.76 -0.68
C CYS A 14 -0.23 -19.45 0.22
N TRP A 15 -0.42 -18.82 1.38
CA TRP A 15 0.67 -18.49 2.30
C TRP A 15 1.22 -19.74 2.97
N ARG A 16 0.33 -20.70 3.26
CA ARG A 16 0.68 -21.99 3.85
C ARG A 16 1.23 -22.96 2.80
N GLU A 17 0.80 -22.84 1.56
CA GLU A 17 1.29 -23.62 0.41
C GLU A 17 2.57 -23.03 -0.21
N LEU A 18 3.02 -21.86 0.25
CA LEU A 18 4.23 -21.16 -0.20
C LEU A 18 4.18 -20.64 -1.65
N THR A 19 2.98 -20.42 -2.20
CA THR A 19 2.75 -20.03 -3.60
C THR A 19 2.28 -18.58 -3.78
N CYS A 20 2.02 -17.83 -2.70
CA CYS A 20 1.50 -16.46 -2.85
C CYS A 20 2.41 -15.52 -3.65
N MET A 21 3.73 -15.72 -3.57
CA MET A 21 4.69 -14.85 -4.25
C MET A 21 4.69 -15.04 -5.78
N ASP A 22 4.14 -16.16 -6.28
CA ASP A 22 3.95 -16.39 -7.72
C ASP A 22 3.02 -15.34 -8.33
N TYR A 23 1.99 -14.92 -7.57
CA TYR A 23 0.99 -13.94 -8.02
C TYR A 23 1.27 -12.54 -7.49
N HIS A 24 1.87 -12.42 -6.32
CA HIS A 24 1.95 -11.17 -5.59
C HIS A 24 2.54 -10.04 -6.43
N TYR A 25 3.67 -10.26 -7.13
CA TYR A 25 4.37 -9.24 -7.92
C TYR A 25 3.53 -8.63 -9.04
N GLU A 26 2.64 -9.41 -9.64
CA GLU A 26 1.75 -8.93 -10.70
C GLU A 26 0.59 -8.12 -10.12
N THR A 27 0.01 -8.58 -9.01
CA THR A 27 -1.25 -8.04 -8.49
C THR A 27 -1.09 -6.90 -7.46
N GLN A 28 0.15 -6.49 -7.16
CA GLN A 28 0.44 -5.37 -6.23
C GLN A 28 -0.22 -4.06 -6.67
N PRO A 29 -0.54 -3.12 -5.76
CA PRO A 29 -1.19 -1.86 -6.12
C PRO A 29 -0.48 -1.08 -7.23
N VAL A 30 0.79 -0.75 -7.00
CA VAL A 30 1.67 -0.07 -7.96
C VAL A 30 2.98 -0.87 -8.02
N PRO A 31 3.15 -1.77 -9.01
CA PRO A 31 4.37 -2.55 -9.14
C PRO A 31 5.53 -1.64 -9.56
N ASN A 32 6.73 -1.96 -9.07
CA ASN A 32 7.96 -1.29 -9.49
C ASN A 32 8.56 -2.00 -10.72
N PRO A 33 9.51 -1.37 -11.45
CA PRO A 33 10.27 -2.06 -12.49
C PRO A 33 10.91 -3.39 -12.06
N LEU A 34 11.35 -3.49 -10.80
CA LEU A 34 11.98 -4.71 -10.31
C LEU A 34 10.96 -5.85 -10.13
N ALA A 35 9.69 -5.54 -9.85
CA ALA A 35 8.63 -6.52 -9.66
C ALA A 35 8.52 -7.49 -10.86
N TYR A 36 8.69 -6.96 -12.08
CA TYR A 36 8.69 -7.76 -13.31
C TYR A 36 9.79 -8.84 -13.33
N TYR A 37 11.00 -8.49 -12.91
CA TYR A 37 12.12 -9.43 -12.88
C TYR A 37 11.95 -10.44 -11.75
N MET A 38 11.44 -10.01 -10.60
CA MET A 38 11.16 -10.89 -9.47
C MET A 38 10.05 -11.89 -9.79
N HIS A 39 8.97 -11.45 -10.44
CA HIS A 39 7.89 -12.33 -10.89
C HIS A 39 8.36 -13.45 -11.84
N ARG A 40 9.43 -13.22 -12.60
CA ARG A 40 10.02 -14.21 -13.52
C ARG A 40 11.00 -15.17 -12.87
N SER A 41 11.23 -15.01 -11.56
CA SER A 41 12.11 -15.90 -10.83
C SER A 41 11.52 -17.31 -10.74
N PRO A 42 12.34 -18.34 -10.50
CA PRO A 42 11.85 -19.72 -10.43
C PRO A 42 10.99 -19.96 -9.18
N TRP A 43 10.05 -20.90 -9.25
CA TRP A 43 9.13 -21.25 -8.16
C TRP A 43 9.81 -21.50 -6.79
N TRP A 44 10.99 -22.12 -6.77
CA TRP A 44 11.72 -22.39 -5.52
C TRP A 44 12.18 -21.10 -4.83
N PHE A 45 12.45 -20.03 -5.61
CA PHE A 45 12.79 -18.73 -5.08
C PHE A 45 11.58 -18.08 -4.41
N HIS A 46 10.40 -18.15 -5.04
CA HIS A 46 9.14 -17.67 -4.47
C HIS A 46 8.72 -18.40 -3.19
N GLN A 47 8.97 -19.71 -3.12
CA GLN A 47 8.79 -20.46 -1.87
C GLN A 47 9.74 -19.98 -0.78
N PHE A 48 11.02 -19.78 -1.12
CA PHE A 48 12.01 -19.25 -0.19
C PHE A 48 11.64 -17.84 0.30
N GLU A 49 11.21 -16.94 -0.59
CA GLU A 49 10.72 -15.60 -0.24
C GLU A 49 9.55 -15.68 0.74
N THR A 50 8.60 -16.57 0.47
CA THR A 50 7.44 -16.77 1.35
C THR A 50 7.89 -17.24 2.73
N LEU A 51 8.82 -18.20 2.82
CA LEU A 51 9.38 -18.67 4.09
C LEU A 51 10.14 -17.56 4.84
N CYS A 52 10.96 -16.77 4.12
CA CYS A 52 11.65 -15.62 4.69
C CYS A 52 10.67 -14.58 5.24
N ASN A 53 9.58 -14.33 4.52
CA ASN A 53 8.50 -13.44 4.96
C ASN A 53 7.90 -13.91 6.28
N HIS A 54 7.55 -15.19 6.38
CA HIS A 54 7.06 -15.78 7.63
C HIS A 54 8.07 -15.67 8.77
N PHE A 55 9.34 -15.96 8.51
CA PHE A 55 10.39 -15.86 9.53
C PHE A 55 10.55 -14.41 10.04
N ILE A 56 10.63 -13.43 9.14
CA ILE A 56 10.87 -12.03 9.50
C ILE A 56 9.64 -11.40 10.16
N GLU A 57 8.43 -11.80 9.77
CA GLU A 57 7.22 -11.22 10.34
C GLU A 57 6.76 -11.90 11.62
N LEU A 58 7.04 -13.19 11.82
CA LEU A 58 6.56 -13.97 12.97
C LEU A 58 7.63 -14.29 13.99
N VAL A 59 8.86 -14.59 13.59
CA VAL A 59 9.93 -15.03 14.51
C VAL A 59 10.79 -13.86 14.94
N VAL A 60 11.29 -13.08 13.97
CA VAL A 60 12.22 -11.98 14.22
C VAL A 60 11.70 -10.96 15.24
N PRO A 61 10.41 -10.54 15.30
CA PRO A 61 9.95 -9.58 16.30
C PRO A 61 10.23 -9.97 17.75
N PHE A 62 10.31 -11.27 18.05
CA PHE A 62 10.62 -11.76 19.40
C PHE A 62 12.09 -11.56 19.79
N PHE A 63 12.98 -11.32 18.84
CA PHE A 63 14.40 -11.06 19.11
C PHE A 63 14.63 -9.78 19.93
N ILE A 64 13.67 -8.85 19.92
CA ILE A 64 13.68 -7.65 20.78
C ILE A 64 13.82 -8.05 22.27
N PHE A 65 13.22 -9.16 22.67
CA PHE A 65 13.23 -9.63 24.06
C PHE A 65 14.47 -10.48 24.42
N MET A 66 15.32 -10.82 23.45
CA MET A 66 16.45 -11.75 23.62
C MET A 66 17.79 -11.05 23.89
N GLY A 67 17.74 -9.82 24.42
CA GLY A 67 18.91 -9.03 24.82
C GLY A 67 19.55 -8.22 23.68
N ARG A 68 20.68 -7.57 23.99
CA ARG A 68 21.30 -6.53 23.14
C ARG A 68 21.62 -7.01 21.71
N ARG A 69 22.31 -8.15 21.58
CA ARG A 69 22.77 -8.64 20.27
C ARG A 69 21.60 -9.00 19.36
N MET A 70 20.58 -9.64 19.91
CA MET A 70 19.39 -10.06 19.16
C MET A 70 18.52 -8.86 18.79
N CYS A 71 18.43 -7.82 19.63
CA CYS A 71 17.75 -6.57 19.29
C CYS A 71 18.41 -5.87 18.08
N ILE A 72 19.75 -5.83 18.02
CA ILE A 72 20.47 -5.29 16.86
C ILE A 72 20.18 -6.13 15.61
N ILE A 73 20.24 -7.46 15.70
CA ILE A 73 19.90 -8.37 14.60
C ILE A 73 18.46 -8.14 14.11
N HIS A 74 17.50 -7.97 15.03
CA HIS A 74 16.12 -7.60 14.71
C HIS A 74 16.07 -6.31 13.89
N GLY A 75 16.72 -5.24 14.37
CA GLY A 75 16.76 -3.96 13.67
C GLY A 75 17.30 -4.09 12.23
N ILE A 76 18.42 -4.81 12.07
CA ILE A 76 19.03 -5.06 10.75
C ILE A 76 18.07 -5.82 9.84
N LEU A 77 17.55 -6.95 10.30
CA LEU A 77 16.66 -7.80 9.50
C LEU A 77 15.38 -7.07 9.10
N GLN A 78 14.77 -6.30 10.00
CA GLN A 78 13.58 -5.51 9.70
C GLN A 78 13.87 -4.42 8.67
N ILE A 79 14.97 -3.66 8.83
CA ILE A 79 15.34 -2.61 7.87
C ILE A 79 15.60 -3.22 6.49
N LEU A 80 16.41 -4.28 6.42
CA LEU A 80 16.69 -4.97 5.15
C LEU A 80 15.41 -5.48 4.50
N PHE A 81 14.51 -6.09 5.27
CA PHE A 81 13.22 -6.55 4.77
C PHE A 81 12.38 -5.42 4.20
N GLN A 82 12.27 -4.29 4.91
CA GLN A 82 11.53 -3.12 4.41
C GLN A 82 12.17 -2.54 3.14
N VAL A 83 13.49 -2.50 3.05
CA VAL A 83 14.21 -2.06 1.85
C VAL A 83 13.91 -2.98 0.66
N VAL A 84 13.93 -4.30 0.85
CA VAL A 84 13.55 -5.26 -0.19
C VAL A 84 12.11 -5.02 -0.65
N LEU A 85 11.17 -4.81 0.28
CA LEU A 85 9.78 -4.48 -0.07
C LEU A 85 9.66 -3.17 -0.85
N ILE A 86 10.41 -2.13 -0.49
CA ILE A 86 10.44 -0.82 -1.19
C ILE A 86 10.96 -0.96 -2.63
N ILE A 87 11.98 -1.81 -2.84
CA ILE A 87 12.57 -1.97 -4.18
C ILE A 87 11.66 -2.85 -5.04
N SER A 88 11.11 -3.92 -4.45
CA SER A 88 10.29 -4.91 -5.15
C SER A 88 8.86 -4.49 -5.44
N GLY A 89 8.31 -3.51 -4.72
CA GLY A 89 6.98 -2.96 -4.94
C GLY A 89 6.82 -1.59 -4.30
N ASN A 90 5.63 -0.99 -4.43
CA ASN A 90 5.34 0.28 -3.77
C ASN A 90 4.18 0.15 -2.79
N LEU A 91 4.46 0.17 -1.49
CA LEU A 91 3.47 0.32 -0.42
C LEU A 91 3.46 1.75 0.17
N SER A 92 3.95 2.71 -0.62
CA SER A 92 4.11 4.11 -0.24
C SER A 92 4.89 4.26 1.08
N PHE A 93 4.40 5.10 1.99
CA PHE A 93 5.10 5.47 3.21
C PHE A 93 5.11 4.36 4.27
N LEU A 94 4.35 3.27 4.09
CA LEU A 94 4.20 2.22 5.11
C LEU A 94 5.53 1.53 5.45
N ASN A 95 6.33 1.18 4.44
CA ASN A 95 7.63 0.56 4.67
C ASN A 95 8.57 1.51 5.42
N TRP A 96 8.57 2.79 5.04
CA TRP A 96 9.38 3.83 5.66
C TRP A 96 9.01 4.07 7.12
N LEU A 97 7.70 4.13 7.43
CA LEU A 97 7.22 4.22 8.81
C LEU A 97 7.60 2.99 9.65
N THR A 98 7.75 1.82 9.01
CA THR A 98 8.19 0.59 9.69
C THR A 98 9.70 0.58 9.97
N ILE A 99 10.50 1.25 9.12
CA ILE A 99 11.95 1.40 9.33
C ILE A 99 12.24 2.24 10.58
N VAL A 100 11.49 3.33 10.80
CA VAL A 100 11.72 4.27 11.92
C VAL A 100 11.85 3.58 13.29
N PRO A 101 10.88 2.76 13.77
CA PRO A 101 11.02 2.07 15.05
C PRO A 101 12.13 1.01 15.04
N SER A 102 12.52 0.48 13.86
CA SER A 102 13.63 -0.47 13.75
C SER A 102 14.99 0.19 13.98
N ILE A 103 15.11 1.50 13.69
CA ILE A 103 16.30 2.29 14.02
C ILE A 103 16.49 2.41 15.55
N ALA A 104 15.41 2.40 16.33
CA ALA A 104 15.49 2.44 17.79
C ALA A 104 16.07 1.15 18.42
N CYS A 105 16.31 0.11 17.63
CA CYS A 105 16.96 -1.13 18.09
C CYS A 105 18.49 -1.01 18.21
N PHE A 106 19.08 0.04 17.64
CA PHE A 106 20.53 0.28 17.67
C PHE A 106 20.89 1.19 18.84
N ASP A 107 21.85 0.77 19.67
CA ASP A 107 22.36 1.58 20.77
C ASP A 107 23.45 2.56 20.31
N ASP A 108 23.76 3.53 21.16
CA ASP A 108 24.79 4.55 20.88
C ASP A 108 26.15 3.93 20.53
N ALA A 109 26.47 2.78 21.13
CA ALA A 109 27.69 2.05 20.84
C ALA A 109 27.68 1.47 19.41
N CYS A 110 26.56 0.93 18.94
CA CYS A 110 26.41 0.44 17.57
C CYS A 110 26.43 1.58 16.55
N LEU A 111 25.84 2.73 16.86
CA LEU A 111 25.83 3.90 15.98
C LEU A 111 27.09 4.78 16.11
N GLY A 112 28.00 4.43 17.01
CA GLY A 112 29.22 5.19 17.29
C GLY A 112 30.20 5.30 16.11
N PHE A 113 29.99 4.58 15.00
CA PHE A 113 30.75 4.76 13.77
C PHE A 113 30.29 5.97 12.93
N LEU A 114 29.06 6.43 13.11
CA LEU A 114 28.51 7.60 12.40
C LEU A 114 29.08 8.93 12.92
N PHE A 115 29.67 8.91 14.12
CA PHE A 115 30.20 10.10 14.79
C PHE A 115 31.72 10.09 14.80
N SER A 116 32.33 11.25 14.51
CA SER A 116 33.78 11.40 14.48
C SER A 116 34.42 11.15 15.86
N SER A 117 35.53 10.41 15.87
CA SER A 117 36.37 10.17 17.05
C SER A 117 37.37 11.31 17.34
N LYS A 118 37.34 12.42 16.59
CA LYS A 118 38.23 13.56 16.84
C LYS A 118 37.99 14.13 18.24
N GLU A 119 39.06 14.63 18.86
CA GLU A 119 38.98 15.28 20.17
C GLU A 119 37.96 16.43 20.15
N GLY A 120 37.08 16.46 21.15
CA GLY A 120 36.01 17.46 21.24
C GLY A 120 34.74 17.13 20.46
N CYS A 121 34.73 16.11 19.59
CA CYS A 121 33.51 15.64 18.94
C CYS A 121 32.62 14.80 19.89
N VAL A 122 31.36 14.59 19.49
CA VAL A 122 30.30 13.94 20.29
C VAL A 122 30.76 12.60 20.89
N LYS A 123 31.47 11.78 20.13
CA LYS A 123 31.93 10.46 20.58
C LYS A 123 32.94 10.55 21.73
N ASP A 124 33.92 11.45 21.62
CA ASP A 124 34.91 11.71 22.67
C ASP A 124 34.25 12.27 23.95
N GLN A 125 33.29 13.17 23.79
CA GLN A 125 32.52 13.71 24.91
C GLN A 125 31.72 12.63 25.66
N VAL A 126 31.02 11.74 24.92
CA VAL A 126 30.24 10.64 25.51
C VAL A 126 31.15 9.65 26.24
N LEU A 127 32.30 9.28 25.67
CA LEU A 127 33.28 8.40 26.31
C LEU A 127 33.82 9.01 27.61
N LYS A 128 34.10 10.31 27.63
CA LYS A 128 34.52 11.02 28.86
C LYS A 128 33.43 11.03 29.94
N ILE A 129 32.16 11.17 29.57
CA ILE A 129 31.03 11.08 30.51
C ILE A 129 30.92 9.66 31.08
N GLN A 130 30.96 8.64 30.23
CA GLN A 130 30.90 7.24 30.64
C GLN A 130 32.07 6.85 31.57
N ALA A 131 33.29 7.34 31.27
CA ALA A 131 34.46 7.11 32.11
C ALA A 131 34.32 7.76 33.50
N LYS A 132 33.77 8.99 33.58
CA LYS A 132 33.48 9.66 34.85
C LYS A 132 32.42 8.93 35.67
N GLU A 133 31.37 8.43 35.01
CA GLU A 133 30.34 7.61 35.68
C GLU A 133 30.90 6.28 36.21
N ALA A 134 31.75 5.60 35.42
CA ALA A 134 32.43 4.37 35.84
C ALA A 134 33.40 4.60 37.01
N ALA A 135 34.00 5.78 37.11
CA ALA A 135 34.85 6.21 38.22
C ALA A 135 34.05 6.60 39.49
N GLY A 136 32.73 6.41 39.51
CA GLY A 136 31.89 6.68 40.68
C GLY A 136 31.53 8.15 40.89
N GLN A 137 31.96 9.06 39.99
CA GLN A 137 31.59 10.47 39.99
C GLN A 137 30.21 10.67 39.36
N ARG A 138 29.18 10.02 39.92
CA ARG A 138 27.80 10.24 39.49
C ARG A 138 27.37 11.64 39.92
N LEU A 139 26.98 12.48 38.95
CA LEU A 139 26.28 13.71 39.27
C LEU A 139 24.99 13.40 40.05
N PRO A 140 24.58 14.25 41.01
CA PRO A 140 23.34 14.06 41.74
C PRO A 140 22.16 13.97 40.75
N LEU A 141 21.23 13.05 41.02
CA LEU A 141 19.99 12.87 40.25
C LEU A 141 19.25 14.22 40.18
N ARG A 142 19.39 14.90 39.04
CA ARG A 142 18.70 16.16 38.79
C ARG A 142 17.20 15.89 38.79
N TYR A 143 16.38 16.83 39.28
CA TYR A 143 14.92 16.73 39.26
C TYR A 143 14.37 16.27 37.89
N GLY A 144 14.99 16.73 36.79
CA GLY A 144 14.66 16.30 35.43
C GLY A 144 14.83 14.80 35.15
N CYS A 145 15.77 14.09 35.80
CA CYS A 145 15.92 12.64 35.67
C CYS A 145 14.75 11.89 36.31
N CYS A 146 14.26 12.36 37.46
CA CYS A 146 13.09 11.80 38.13
C CYS A 146 11.83 12.02 37.28
N VAL A 147 11.61 13.25 36.78
CA VAL A 147 10.49 13.57 35.88
C VAL A 147 10.52 12.67 34.65
N ARG A 148 11.67 12.55 33.97
CA ARG A 148 11.83 11.67 32.80
C ARG A 148 11.50 10.22 33.12
N LYS A 149 11.96 9.72 34.28
CA LYS A 149 11.67 8.34 34.71
C LYS A 149 10.18 8.13 34.94
N VAL A 150 9.51 9.06 35.63
CA VAL A 150 8.06 9.00 35.87
C VAL A 150 7.30 9.04 34.55
N VAL A 151 7.66 9.93 33.63
CA VAL A 151 7.03 10.03 32.30
C VAL A 151 7.20 8.73 31.52
N ASN A 152 8.42 8.17 31.45
CA ASN A 152 8.67 6.93 30.72
C ASN A 152 7.92 5.72 31.31
N VAL A 153 7.88 5.61 32.64
CA VAL A 153 7.13 4.52 33.32
C VAL A 153 5.63 4.68 33.09
N THR A 154 5.09 5.89 33.25
CA THR A 154 3.67 6.16 33.04
C THR A 154 3.26 5.90 31.60
N PHE A 155 4.08 6.34 30.64
CA PHE A 155 3.87 6.08 29.22
C PHE A 155 3.92 4.58 28.92
N GLY A 156 4.89 3.84 29.46
CA GLY A 156 4.98 2.39 29.31
C GLY A 156 3.76 1.65 29.87
N LEU A 157 3.27 2.06 31.04
CA LEU A 157 2.05 1.49 31.64
C LEU A 157 0.81 1.79 30.77
N LEU A 158 0.67 3.03 30.27
CA LEU A 158 -0.42 3.42 29.38
C LEU A 158 -0.42 2.58 28.09
N ILE A 159 0.73 2.46 27.42
CA ILE A 159 0.85 1.65 26.19
C ILE A 159 0.57 0.18 26.47
N THR A 160 1.04 -0.35 27.61
CA THR A 160 0.77 -1.74 28.01
C THR A 160 -0.73 -1.96 28.19
N TYR A 161 -1.42 -1.07 28.90
CA TYR A 161 -2.87 -1.13 29.10
C TYR A 161 -3.62 -1.06 27.76
N LEU A 162 -3.28 -0.11 26.90
CA LEU A 162 -3.90 0.03 25.57
C LEU A 162 -3.61 -1.17 24.64
N SER A 163 -2.54 -1.91 24.89
CA SER A 163 -2.17 -3.10 24.10
C SER A 163 -2.95 -4.36 24.49
N ILE A 164 -3.58 -4.40 25.67
CA ILE A 164 -4.34 -5.58 26.14
C ILE A 164 -5.39 -6.04 25.11
N PRO A 165 -6.34 -5.20 24.65
CA PRO A 165 -7.36 -5.64 23.68
C PRO A 165 -6.74 -6.08 22.33
N VAL A 166 -5.66 -5.42 21.91
CA VAL A 166 -4.94 -5.74 20.68
C VAL A 166 -4.29 -7.13 20.78
N VAL A 167 -3.60 -7.43 21.88
CA VAL A 167 -2.97 -8.73 22.11
C VAL A 167 -4.01 -9.83 22.22
N LEU A 168 -5.10 -9.60 22.96
CA LEU A 168 -6.21 -10.57 23.05
C LEU A 168 -6.80 -10.88 21.67
N ASN A 169 -6.97 -9.87 20.82
CA ASN A 169 -7.42 -10.07 19.44
C ASN A 169 -6.40 -10.85 18.58
N LEU A 170 -5.10 -10.58 18.71
CA LEU A 170 -4.05 -11.32 17.98
C LEU A 170 -3.96 -12.79 18.41
N LEU A 171 -4.21 -13.08 19.69
CA LEU A 171 -4.23 -14.46 20.21
C LEU A 171 -5.51 -15.22 19.80
N ASN A 172 -6.60 -14.52 19.49
CA ASN A 172 -7.84 -15.12 19.04
C ASN A 172 -7.68 -15.78 17.65
N SER A 173 -8.26 -16.97 17.45
CA SER A 173 -8.30 -17.65 16.15
C SER A 173 -9.11 -16.86 15.10
N ARG A 174 -10.10 -16.09 15.53
CA ARG A 174 -10.90 -15.17 14.70
C ARG A 174 -10.42 -13.73 14.82
N GLN A 175 -9.12 -13.52 14.75
CA GLN A 175 -8.53 -12.18 14.83
C GLN A 175 -9.15 -11.23 13.80
N VAL A 176 -9.39 -9.99 14.19
CA VAL A 176 -9.80 -8.93 13.27
C VAL A 176 -8.62 -7.98 13.05
N MET A 177 -8.22 -7.79 11.80
CA MET A 177 -7.11 -6.92 11.42
C MET A 177 -7.63 -5.57 10.91
N ASN A 178 -6.76 -4.56 10.90
CA ASN A 178 -7.06 -3.19 10.46
C ASN A 178 -8.23 -2.57 11.24
N THR A 179 -8.32 -2.89 12.54
CA THR A 179 -9.40 -2.46 13.43
C THR A 179 -8.87 -1.56 14.55
N SER A 180 -9.66 -0.55 14.91
CA SER A 180 -9.36 0.35 16.03
C SER A 180 -10.05 -0.12 17.31
N PHE A 181 -9.32 -0.13 18.43
CA PHE A 181 -9.83 -0.57 19.73
C PHE A 181 -10.16 0.58 20.69
N ASN A 182 -9.77 1.80 20.34
CA ASN A 182 -10.04 2.99 21.13
C ASN A 182 -10.42 4.20 20.24
N PRO A 183 -11.15 5.20 20.78
CA PRO A 183 -11.54 6.39 20.02
C PRO A 183 -10.33 7.19 19.50
N LEU A 184 -9.24 7.22 20.28
CA LEU A 184 -8.01 7.93 19.95
C LEU A 184 -7.09 7.17 18.98
N ARG A 185 -7.41 5.91 18.64
CA ARG A 185 -6.69 5.06 17.68
C ARG A 185 -5.17 4.98 17.92
N ILE A 186 -4.75 4.96 19.19
CA ILE A 186 -3.32 5.00 19.58
C ILE A 186 -2.63 3.65 19.34
N VAL A 187 -3.27 2.54 19.71
CA VAL A 187 -2.73 1.18 19.56
C VAL A 187 -3.80 0.32 18.90
N ASN A 188 -3.51 -0.20 17.71
CA ASN A 188 -4.46 -0.91 16.86
C ASN A 188 -3.81 -2.13 16.21
N THR A 189 -4.62 -2.98 15.57
CA THR A 189 -4.11 -4.05 14.71
C THR A 189 -4.00 -3.57 13.27
N TYR A 190 -2.87 -3.88 12.63
CA TYR A 190 -2.65 -3.68 11.22
C TYR A 190 -2.09 -4.95 10.59
N GLY A 191 -2.64 -5.32 9.45
CA GLY A 191 -2.23 -6.47 8.65
C GLY A 191 -2.48 -6.18 7.18
N ALA A 192 -1.47 -6.42 6.35
CA ALA A 192 -1.54 -6.22 4.91
C ALA A 192 -1.37 -7.55 4.19
N PHE A 193 -2.02 -7.68 3.03
CA PHE A 193 -1.87 -8.84 2.13
C PHE A 193 -2.20 -10.20 2.77
N GLY A 194 -3.21 -10.25 3.64
CA GLY A 194 -3.73 -11.52 4.15
C GLY A 194 -4.34 -12.41 3.04
N SER A 195 -4.85 -11.78 1.99
CA SER A 195 -5.33 -12.43 0.77
C SER A 195 -4.66 -11.84 -0.46
N ILE A 196 -4.37 -12.71 -1.43
CA ILE A 196 -3.69 -12.34 -2.67
C ILE A 196 -4.60 -12.69 -3.84
N THR A 197 -4.90 -11.71 -4.69
CA THR A 197 -5.59 -11.97 -5.95
C THR A 197 -4.65 -12.67 -6.93
N ARG A 198 -5.18 -13.64 -7.68
CA ARG A 198 -4.44 -14.37 -8.71
C ARG A 198 -4.48 -13.67 -10.06
N GLU A 199 -5.56 -12.94 -10.31
CA GLU A 199 -5.74 -12.14 -11.50
C GLU A 199 -5.80 -10.67 -11.12
N ARG A 200 -5.27 -9.82 -12.00
CA ARG A 200 -5.30 -8.37 -11.85
C ARG A 200 -6.31 -7.78 -12.82
N THR A 201 -7.49 -7.46 -12.31
CA THR A 201 -8.49 -6.71 -13.07
C THR A 201 -8.26 -5.21 -12.85
N GLU A 202 -8.42 -4.43 -13.92
CA GLU A 202 -8.14 -2.99 -13.90
C GLU A 202 -9.29 -2.24 -14.55
N ILE A 203 -9.71 -1.14 -13.92
CA ILE A 203 -10.70 -0.23 -14.50
C ILE A 203 -9.98 0.67 -15.52
N ILE A 204 -10.55 0.79 -16.71
CA ILE A 204 -10.02 1.56 -17.84
C ILE A 204 -11.04 2.63 -18.21
N PHE A 205 -10.59 3.88 -18.34
CA PHE A 205 -11.41 4.94 -18.94
C PHE A 205 -11.08 5.04 -20.42
N GLN A 206 -12.10 4.94 -21.26
CA GLN A 206 -11.99 5.08 -22.70
C GLN A 206 -12.96 6.15 -23.18
N GLY A 207 -12.58 6.86 -24.24
CA GLY A 207 -13.47 7.78 -24.97
C GLY A 207 -13.40 7.53 -26.46
N THR A 208 -14.33 8.12 -27.21
CA THR A 208 -14.29 8.11 -28.67
C THR A 208 -14.60 9.50 -29.21
N SER A 209 -14.02 9.84 -30.36
CA SER A 209 -14.40 11.04 -31.14
C SER A 209 -15.50 10.73 -32.16
N SER A 210 -15.98 9.48 -32.25
CA SER A 210 -17.10 9.13 -33.13
C SER A 210 -18.38 9.81 -32.67
N LEU A 211 -19.13 10.35 -33.63
CA LEU A 211 -20.45 10.94 -33.40
C LEU A 211 -21.45 9.89 -32.91
N ASP A 212 -21.34 8.65 -33.40
CA ASP A 212 -22.06 7.48 -32.88
C ASP A 212 -21.06 6.52 -32.21
N PRO A 213 -21.11 6.36 -30.88
CA PRO A 213 -20.26 5.40 -30.17
C PRO A 213 -20.67 3.95 -30.36
N ASN A 214 -21.86 3.69 -30.89
CA ASN A 214 -22.32 2.34 -31.23
C ASN A 214 -21.93 1.93 -32.64
N ASP A 215 -21.31 2.84 -33.41
CA ASP A 215 -20.72 2.49 -34.70
C ASP A 215 -19.64 1.41 -34.48
N PRO A 216 -19.74 0.25 -35.16
CA PRO A 216 -18.71 -0.79 -35.10
C PRO A 216 -17.30 -0.30 -35.48
N MET A 217 -17.19 0.80 -36.22
CA MET A 217 -15.94 1.43 -36.62
C MET A 217 -15.44 2.51 -35.63
N ALA A 218 -16.19 2.78 -34.56
CA ALA A 218 -15.77 3.74 -33.54
C ALA A 218 -14.46 3.30 -32.87
N VAL A 219 -13.45 4.16 -32.96
CA VAL A 219 -12.17 3.95 -32.28
C VAL A 219 -12.28 4.44 -30.84
N TRP A 220 -12.00 3.56 -29.90
CA TRP A 220 -11.94 3.85 -28.47
C TRP A 220 -10.49 4.05 -28.05
N GLU A 221 -10.20 5.23 -27.50
CA GLU A 221 -8.86 5.60 -27.02
C GLU A 221 -8.87 5.68 -25.49
N GLU A 222 -7.82 5.15 -24.85
CA GLU A 222 -7.73 5.05 -23.39
C GLU A 222 -7.08 6.29 -22.77
N TYR A 223 -7.61 6.73 -21.63
CA TYR A 223 -6.93 7.68 -20.76
C TYR A 223 -5.85 6.94 -19.96
N GLU A 224 -4.61 7.42 -19.99
CA GLU A 224 -3.54 6.81 -19.20
C GLU A 224 -3.32 7.52 -17.88
N PHE A 225 -3.23 6.74 -16.81
CA PHE A 225 -2.86 7.21 -15.48
C PHE A 225 -1.34 7.36 -15.31
N LYS A 226 -0.92 8.07 -14.27
CA LYS A 226 0.49 8.43 -14.04
C LYS A 226 1.38 7.24 -13.76
N CYS A 227 0.92 6.29 -12.95
CA CYS A 227 1.67 5.10 -12.55
C CYS A 227 0.84 3.83 -12.35
N LYS A 228 -0.49 3.91 -12.40
CA LYS A 228 -1.35 2.73 -12.47
C LYS A 228 -0.99 1.90 -13.72
N PRO A 229 -0.87 0.57 -13.58
CA PRO A 229 -0.66 -0.30 -14.73
C PRO A 229 -1.78 -0.18 -15.77
N GLY A 230 -1.39 -0.13 -17.04
CA GLY A 230 -2.26 0.00 -18.20
C GLY A 230 -1.63 -0.69 -19.40
N ASP A 231 -1.01 0.09 -20.29
CA ASP A 231 -0.25 -0.39 -21.45
C ASP A 231 0.81 -1.43 -21.04
N LEU A 232 0.79 -2.58 -21.72
CA LEU A 232 1.70 -3.70 -21.52
C LEU A 232 3.14 -3.39 -21.96
N LYS A 233 3.34 -2.40 -22.84
CA LYS A 233 4.65 -1.97 -23.31
C LYS A 233 5.28 -0.93 -22.39
N ARG A 234 4.48 -0.31 -21.53
CA ARG A 234 4.94 0.75 -20.62
C ARG A 234 5.63 0.15 -19.41
N ARG A 235 6.83 0.68 -19.12
CA ARG A 235 7.58 0.32 -17.91
C ARG A 235 6.85 0.85 -16.67
N PRO A 236 6.73 0.06 -15.58
CA PRO A 236 6.16 0.55 -14.32
C PRO A 236 6.96 1.71 -13.73
N CYS A 237 6.30 2.57 -12.95
CA CYS A 237 6.94 3.71 -12.30
C CYS A 237 7.79 3.32 -11.07
N LEU A 238 8.73 4.20 -10.70
CA LEU A 238 9.37 4.20 -9.38
C LEU A 238 8.99 5.51 -8.66
N ILE A 239 8.06 5.44 -7.70
CA ILE A 239 7.52 6.63 -7.01
C ILE A 239 7.57 6.54 -5.48
N SER A 240 8.12 5.48 -4.90
CA SER A 240 8.32 5.36 -3.45
C SER A 240 9.16 6.55 -2.92
N PRO A 241 8.83 7.17 -1.77
CA PRO A 241 7.82 6.79 -0.76
C PRO A 241 6.37 7.19 -1.06
N TYR A 242 6.11 7.81 -2.21
CA TYR A 242 4.81 8.37 -2.56
C TYR A 242 3.94 7.40 -3.38
N HIS A 243 2.66 7.74 -3.51
CA HIS A 243 1.76 7.16 -4.49
C HIS A 243 0.80 8.24 -5.00
N TYR A 244 0.37 8.14 -6.25
CA TYR A 244 -0.74 8.95 -6.73
C TYR A 244 -2.03 8.39 -6.14
N ARG A 245 -2.76 9.24 -5.40
CA ARG A 245 -3.97 8.81 -4.69
C ARG A 245 -5.02 8.23 -5.63
N LEU A 246 -5.22 8.85 -6.79
CA LEU A 246 -6.17 8.37 -7.78
C LEU A 246 -5.77 6.98 -8.30
N ASP A 247 -4.55 6.82 -8.78
CA ASP A 247 -4.00 5.53 -9.26
C ASP A 247 -4.12 4.42 -8.21
N TRP A 248 -3.84 4.74 -6.95
CA TRP A 248 -3.95 3.80 -5.83
C TRP A 248 -5.41 3.43 -5.55
N LEU A 249 -6.33 4.40 -5.57
CA LEU A 249 -7.76 4.15 -5.40
C LEU A 249 -8.34 3.32 -6.55
N MET A 250 -7.85 3.47 -7.78
CA MET A 250 -8.27 2.64 -8.91
C MET A 250 -7.98 1.15 -8.67
N TRP A 251 -6.87 0.82 -7.99
CA TRP A 251 -6.58 -0.57 -7.60
C TRP A 251 -7.59 -1.11 -6.58
N PHE A 252 -8.00 -0.31 -5.58
CA PHE A 252 -9.05 -0.73 -4.62
C PHE A 252 -10.41 -0.86 -5.27
N ALA A 253 -10.76 0.11 -6.11
CA ALA A 253 -12.00 0.12 -6.87
C ALA A 253 -12.15 -1.17 -7.68
N ALA A 254 -11.04 -1.71 -8.18
CA ALA A 254 -11.05 -2.95 -8.94
C ALA A 254 -11.43 -4.22 -8.14
N PHE A 255 -11.55 -4.14 -6.82
CA PHE A 255 -12.05 -5.25 -5.99
C PHE A 255 -13.51 -5.08 -5.56
N GLN A 256 -14.12 -3.94 -5.90
CA GLN A 256 -15.39 -3.50 -5.36
C GLN A 256 -16.40 -3.25 -6.47
N THR A 257 -17.66 -3.14 -6.09
CA THR A 257 -18.71 -2.74 -7.04
C THR A 257 -18.66 -1.24 -7.30
N TYR A 258 -19.22 -0.84 -8.44
CA TYR A 258 -19.34 0.58 -8.80
C TYR A 258 -20.17 1.37 -7.79
N GLU A 259 -21.16 0.74 -7.14
CA GLU A 259 -21.99 1.38 -6.11
C GLU A 259 -21.20 1.79 -4.88
N GLN A 260 -20.13 1.06 -4.56
CA GLN A 260 -19.23 1.42 -3.46
C GLN A 260 -18.25 2.52 -3.86
N ASN A 261 -18.16 2.83 -5.16
CA ASN A 261 -17.19 3.74 -5.74
C ASN A 261 -17.84 4.75 -6.71
N GLU A 262 -18.91 5.42 -6.28
CA GLU A 262 -19.62 6.43 -7.08
C GLU A 262 -18.70 7.56 -7.59
N TRP A 263 -17.58 7.82 -6.91
CA TRP A 263 -16.58 8.78 -7.35
C TRP A 263 -15.99 8.48 -8.74
N ILE A 264 -16.03 7.22 -9.20
CA ILE A 264 -15.55 6.79 -10.53
C ILE A 264 -16.47 7.34 -11.62
N ILE A 265 -17.79 7.29 -11.38
CA ILE A 265 -18.82 7.86 -12.25
C ILE A 265 -18.64 9.38 -12.34
N HIS A 266 -18.45 10.05 -11.21
CA HIS A 266 -18.17 11.48 -11.20
C HIS A 266 -16.87 11.81 -11.93
N LEU A 267 -15.81 11.02 -11.76
CA LEU A 267 -14.57 11.19 -12.48
C LEU A 267 -14.77 11.05 -13.99
N ALA A 268 -15.51 10.04 -14.45
CA ALA A 268 -15.87 9.88 -15.87
C ALA A 268 -16.54 11.15 -16.42
N GLY A 269 -17.53 11.68 -15.68
CA GLY A 269 -18.22 12.91 -16.05
C GLY A 269 -17.31 14.12 -16.18
N LYS A 270 -16.38 14.28 -15.23
CA LYS A 270 -15.40 15.38 -15.27
C LYS A 270 -14.41 15.24 -16.44
N LEU A 271 -14.04 14.01 -16.81
CA LEU A 271 -13.21 13.75 -17.98
C LEU A 271 -13.95 14.09 -19.29
N LEU A 272 -15.24 13.78 -19.39
CA LEU A 272 -16.09 14.15 -20.54
C LEU A 272 -16.28 15.66 -20.65
N ALA A 273 -16.54 16.32 -19.53
CA ALA A 273 -16.63 17.77 -19.44
C ALA A 273 -15.27 18.47 -19.66
N SER A 274 -14.18 17.72 -19.86
CA SER A 274 -12.83 18.23 -20.04
C SER A 274 -12.41 19.17 -18.91
N GLU A 275 -12.78 18.84 -17.67
CA GLU A 275 -12.47 19.65 -16.50
C GLU A 275 -10.97 19.59 -16.17
N GLU A 276 -10.30 20.75 -16.17
CA GLU A 276 -8.85 20.89 -15.98
C GLU A 276 -8.35 20.17 -14.71
N ALA A 277 -9.10 20.27 -13.61
CA ALA A 277 -8.73 19.64 -12.33
C ALA A 277 -8.69 18.09 -12.45
N ALA A 278 -9.66 17.49 -13.13
CA ALA A 278 -9.70 16.04 -13.34
C ALA A 278 -8.63 15.59 -14.34
N LEU A 279 -8.46 16.33 -15.44
CA LEU A 279 -7.43 16.06 -16.45
C LEU A 279 -6.02 16.15 -15.87
N SER A 280 -5.75 17.05 -14.91
CA SER A 280 -4.44 17.17 -14.23
C SER A 280 -4.02 15.90 -13.46
N LEU A 281 -4.97 15.03 -13.13
CA LEU A 281 -4.72 13.75 -12.46
C LEU A 281 -4.34 12.63 -13.43
N ILE A 282 -4.66 12.79 -14.71
CA ILE A 282 -4.35 11.87 -15.80
C ILE A 282 -2.98 12.21 -16.39
N ALA A 283 -2.27 11.21 -16.93
CA ALA A 283 -0.96 11.38 -17.56
C ALA A 283 -1.07 11.66 -19.06
N PHE A 284 -1.97 10.95 -19.74
CA PHE A 284 -2.22 11.12 -21.17
C PHE A 284 -3.72 11.20 -21.45
N ASN A 285 -4.12 12.27 -22.13
CA ASN A 285 -5.47 12.49 -22.62
C ASN A 285 -5.47 12.44 -24.17
N PRO A 286 -6.07 11.41 -24.80
CA PRO A 286 -6.09 11.30 -26.27
C PRO A 286 -6.91 12.41 -26.96
N PHE A 287 -7.73 13.15 -26.21
CA PHE A 287 -8.59 14.23 -26.70
C PHE A 287 -8.07 15.64 -26.38
N GLU A 288 -6.82 15.76 -25.93
CA GLU A 288 -6.22 17.07 -25.65
C GLU A 288 -6.19 17.95 -26.91
N GLY A 289 -6.73 19.17 -26.80
CA GLY A 289 -6.83 20.11 -27.92
C GLY A 289 -7.87 19.74 -29.00
N LYS A 290 -8.67 18.68 -28.79
CA LYS A 290 -9.77 18.28 -29.66
C LYS A 290 -11.12 18.69 -29.04
N ALA A 291 -12.19 18.56 -29.82
CA ALA A 291 -13.54 18.65 -29.27
C ALA A 291 -13.72 17.58 -28.16
N PRO A 292 -14.48 17.88 -27.09
CA PRO A 292 -14.71 16.92 -26.03
C PRO A 292 -15.32 15.64 -26.63
N PRO A 293 -14.86 14.45 -26.19
CA PRO A 293 -15.36 13.20 -26.72
C PRO A 293 -16.86 13.09 -26.45
N SER A 294 -17.63 12.70 -27.47
CA SER A 294 -19.04 12.36 -27.30
C SER A 294 -19.13 11.03 -26.55
N LEU A 295 -19.77 11.06 -25.39
CA LEU A 295 -20.45 9.88 -24.88
C LEU A 295 -21.81 9.86 -25.57
N GLY A 296 -21.97 9.06 -26.61
CA GLY A 296 -23.13 9.21 -27.49
C GLY A 296 -24.45 8.90 -26.80
N GLU A 297 -25.38 9.83 -26.97
CA GLU A 297 -26.81 9.64 -26.82
C GLU A 297 -27.37 9.09 -28.13
N LEU A 298 -28.16 8.01 -28.06
CA LEU A 298 -28.96 7.55 -29.19
C LEU A 298 -30.42 7.98 -29.00
N ASN A 299 -30.87 8.90 -29.85
CA ASN A 299 -32.29 9.17 -30.06
C ASN A 299 -32.89 8.06 -30.94
N GLY A 300 -33.94 7.38 -30.44
CA GLY A 300 -34.99 6.83 -31.31
C GLY A 300 -35.21 5.31 -31.29
N ALA A 301 -36.22 4.91 -30.51
CA ALA A 301 -37.20 3.84 -30.81
C ALA A 301 -36.73 2.39 -30.95
N ALA A 302 -36.75 1.65 -29.84
CA ALA A 302 -37.57 0.43 -29.68
C ALA A 302 -37.44 -0.08 -28.25
N HIS A 303 -38.53 -0.61 -27.70
CA HIS A 303 -38.59 -1.24 -26.38
C HIS A 303 -37.45 -2.25 -26.15
N GLY A 304 -36.59 -1.98 -25.16
CA GLY A 304 -35.61 -2.94 -24.65
C GLY A 304 -34.39 -2.24 -24.07
N SER A 305 -34.28 -2.25 -22.72
CA SER A 305 -33.03 -2.13 -21.94
C SER A 305 -31.94 -1.20 -22.48
N VAL A 306 -31.96 0.05 -21.98
CA VAL A 306 -31.08 1.19 -22.30
C VAL A 306 -29.69 1.00 -21.70
N GLY A 307 -28.64 0.93 -22.52
CA GLY A 307 -27.23 0.89 -22.11
C GLY A 307 -26.48 2.17 -22.53
N LEU A 308 -25.62 2.70 -21.66
CA LEU A 308 -24.60 3.69 -22.06
C LEU A 308 -23.40 2.93 -22.65
N PRO A 309 -22.60 3.55 -23.53
CA PRO A 309 -21.28 3.03 -23.87
C PRO A 309 -20.26 3.68 -22.93
N VAL A 310 -20.34 3.40 -21.63
CA VAL A 310 -19.13 3.29 -20.80
C VAL A 310 -18.91 1.80 -20.67
N GLN A 311 -17.98 1.22 -21.43
CA GLN A 311 -17.52 -0.12 -21.08
C GLN A 311 -16.71 0.02 -19.80
N PHE A 312 -17.37 -0.19 -18.65
CA PHE A 312 -16.70 -0.67 -17.45
C PHE A 312 -16.24 -2.09 -17.72
N GLY A 313 -15.19 -2.20 -18.52
CA GLY A 313 -14.59 -3.48 -18.85
C GLY A 313 -13.80 -3.97 -17.65
N TRP A 314 -14.43 -4.77 -16.81
CA TRP A 314 -13.72 -5.75 -15.98
C TRP A 314 -13.09 -6.76 -16.93
N ARG A 315 -11.94 -6.45 -17.53
CA ARG A 315 -11.23 -7.42 -18.37
C ARG A 315 -10.32 -8.26 -17.48
N PRO A 316 -10.66 -9.53 -17.14
CA PRO A 316 -9.64 -10.49 -16.79
C PRO A 316 -8.73 -10.63 -18.01
N LYS A 317 -7.44 -10.32 -17.87
CA LYS A 317 -6.48 -10.34 -18.99
C LYS A 317 -6.24 -11.76 -19.56
N HIS A 318 -6.92 -12.78 -19.03
CA HIS A 318 -6.90 -14.17 -19.51
C HIS A 318 -8.29 -14.84 -19.64
N ALA A 319 -9.35 -14.16 -20.09
CA ALA A 319 -10.52 -14.85 -20.64
C ALA A 319 -11.38 -13.92 -21.50
N GLY A 320 -11.88 -14.43 -22.63
CA GLY A 320 -12.81 -13.72 -23.50
C GLY A 320 -14.19 -13.52 -22.87
N THR A 321 -14.85 -12.44 -23.33
CA THR A 321 -16.30 -12.17 -23.29
C THR A 321 -17.00 -12.28 -21.92
N GLY A 322 -17.10 -11.16 -21.20
CA GLY A 322 -18.10 -10.93 -20.15
C GLY A 322 -19.04 -9.80 -20.54
N GLU A 323 -20.35 -10.01 -20.40
CA GLU A 323 -21.43 -9.06 -20.70
C GLU A 323 -21.49 -7.88 -19.68
N PRO A 324 -21.93 -6.67 -20.08
CA PRO A 324 -22.04 -5.53 -19.17
C PRO A 324 -23.37 -5.49 -18.40
N GLU A 325 -23.30 -5.22 -17.08
CA GLU A 325 -24.45 -5.04 -16.18
C GLU A 325 -25.15 -3.68 -16.40
N SER A 326 -26.46 -3.74 -16.64
CA SER A 326 -27.32 -2.64 -17.11
C SER A 326 -27.60 -1.48 -16.14
N GLU A 327 -27.28 -1.63 -14.86
CA GLU A 327 -27.76 -0.74 -13.79
C GLU A 327 -26.88 0.51 -13.58
N ILE A 328 -25.59 0.40 -13.91
CA ILE A 328 -24.63 1.51 -13.97
C ILE A 328 -25.11 2.61 -14.93
N TYR A 329 -25.77 2.18 -16.01
CA TYR A 329 -26.20 3.02 -17.10
C TYR A 329 -27.35 3.97 -16.74
N GLN A 330 -28.24 3.56 -15.83
CA GLN A 330 -29.33 4.41 -15.37
C GLN A 330 -28.86 5.52 -14.41
N LYS A 331 -27.88 5.26 -13.54
CA LYS A 331 -27.40 6.26 -12.56
C LYS A 331 -26.64 7.41 -13.23
N LEU A 332 -25.82 7.11 -14.24
CA LEU A 332 -25.08 8.11 -15.01
C LEU A 332 -25.99 9.00 -15.86
N ALA A 333 -27.01 8.43 -16.54
CA ALA A 333 -27.98 9.21 -17.32
C ALA A 333 -28.76 10.22 -16.45
N ASN A 334 -29.08 9.85 -15.20
CA ASN A 334 -29.76 10.73 -14.26
C ASN A 334 -28.87 11.89 -13.75
N LEU A 335 -27.54 11.73 -13.74
CA LEU A 335 -26.60 12.79 -13.32
C LEU A 335 -26.39 13.87 -14.38
N PHE A 336 -26.45 13.51 -15.68
CA PHE A 336 -26.29 14.47 -16.79
C PHE A 336 -27.59 15.07 -17.32
N SER A 337 -28.75 14.52 -16.93
CA SER A 337 -30.07 15.08 -17.29
C SER A 337 -30.57 16.17 -16.33
N THR A 338 -29.87 16.41 -15.21
CA THR A 338 -30.19 17.47 -14.24
C THR A 338 -29.19 18.63 -14.23
N GLY A 339 -28.40 18.81 -15.30
CA GLY A 339 -27.45 19.91 -15.48
C GLY A 339 -27.97 21.03 -16.35
#